data_AF-A0A9E3D5F5-F1
#
_entry.id   AF-A0A9E3D5F5-F1
#
_cell.length_a   1.000
_cell.length_b   1.000
_cell.length_c   1.000
_cell.angle_alpha   90.00
_cell.angle_beta   90.00
_cell.angle_gamma   90.00
#
_symmetry.space_group_name_H-M   'P 1'
#
loop_
_entity.id
_entity.type
_entity.pdbx_description
1 polymer ?
#
loop_
_entity_poly.entity_id
_entity_poly.type
_entity_poly.pdbx_seq_one_letter_code
_entity_poly.pdbx_strand_id
1 'polypeptide(L)'
;MDLVHAVRYNANDRGDVASDRIQRDGLDRRPALRASDGRRGHHRHRLLRAATRPAHRGGTVEAAAGGQFILSRVEGSDGVAGRYRALRCDIDDQARLVGRDPAGITLVGIGKRQSAKTIAAAIEAGLSDLGESYAQEAQRKFPSLPPVRKHFVGHLQTNKVKTVVAIFDVVQSVDRTRAGIALSNAALEIGKELPVLLQLNVSPSERFGCPPGDAERLAETLKEQPGLRLEGVMAIGPLTADRDAILRAFELAAKTLARIGGSTLSIGMSGDWREAVRAGSTMVRIGESLFGSRPAKEVG
;
A
#
# COMPACT_ATOMS: atom_id res chain seq x y z
N MET A 1 -1.47 19.47 73.23
CA MET A 1 -2.62 18.74 72.66
C MET A 1 -2.17 18.07 71.37
N ASP A 2 -1.75 16.82 71.30
CA ASP A 2 -1.25 15.83 72.26
C ASP A 2 -0.57 14.74 71.44
N LEU A 3 0.53 14.21 71.97
CA LEU A 3 1.01 12.81 72.03
C LEU A 3 0.60 11.84 70.87
N VAL A 4 1.42 10.93 70.31
CA VAL A 4 2.51 10.12 70.88
C VAL A 4 3.27 9.28 69.82
N HIS A 5 4.56 8.99 70.13
CA HIS A 5 5.45 7.83 69.81
C HIS A 5 5.63 7.34 68.36
N ALA A 6 6.79 7.31 67.68
CA ALA A 6 8.22 7.02 67.97
C ALA A 6 8.59 5.54 68.20
N VAL A 7 9.36 4.91 67.26
CA VAL A 7 10.51 3.94 67.38
C VAL A 7 11.04 3.70 65.94
N ARG A 8 12.22 4.18 65.45
CA ARG A 8 13.66 3.83 65.60
C ARG A 8 14.13 2.44 65.07
N TYR A 9 15.02 2.47 64.04
CA TYR A 9 16.32 1.74 63.82
C TYR A 9 16.39 0.20 64.09
N ASN A 10 17.13 -0.70 63.40
CA ASN A 10 18.15 -0.69 62.33
C ASN A 10 18.50 -2.16 61.92
N ALA A 11 19.11 -2.33 60.73
CA ALA A 11 20.26 -3.19 60.33
C ALA A 11 20.37 -4.73 60.53
N ASN A 12 21.01 -5.33 59.50
CA ASN A 12 21.71 -6.64 59.36
C ASN A 12 20.83 -7.90 59.30
N ASP A 13 21.09 -8.94 58.49
CA ASP A 13 22.30 -9.53 57.87
C ASP A 13 21.90 -10.17 56.50
N ARG A 14 22.66 -10.02 55.41
CA ARG A 14 23.85 -10.79 54.94
C ARG A 14 23.64 -12.29 54.61
N GLY A 15 23.99 -12.60 53.36
CA GLY A 15 24.67 -13.84 52.92
C GLY A 15 23.74 -15.00 52.53
N ASP A 16 24.06 -15.85 51.57
CA ASP A 16 25.17 -15.89 50.63
C ASP A 16 24.88 -16.95 49.54
N VAL A 17 25.70 -16.88 48.51
CA VAL A 17 25.81 -17.60 47.25
C VAL A 17 25.97 -19.12 47.38
N ALA A 18 25.42 -19.90 46.43
CA ALA A 18 26.12 -21.08 45.89
C ALA A 18 25.50 -21.57 44.56
N SER A 19 26.28 -21.37 43.51
CA SER A 19 26.31 -22.09 42.25
C SER A 19 26.46 -23.59 42.42
N ASP A 20 25.87 -24.39 41.52
CA ASP A 20 26.51 -25.65 41.14
C ASP A 20 26.25 -26.04 39.68
N ARG A 21 27.30 -26.62 39.08
CA ARG A 21 27.51 -26.83 37.64
C ARG A 21 28.09 -28.24 37.47
N ILE A 22 27.35 -29.17 36.88
CA ILE A 22 27.84 -30.50 36.45
C ILE A 22 27.18 -30.81 35.10
N GLN A 23 27.88 -30.67 33.96
CA GLN A 23 28.59 -31.70 33.17
C GLN A 23 27.73 -32.93 32.83
N ARG A 24 27.26 -33.05 31.57
CA ARG A 24 27.84 -33.77 30.40
C ARG A 24 27.29 -35.21 30.29
N ASP A 25 26.55 -35.45 29.20
CA ASP A 25 26.54 -36.63 28.33
C ASP A 25 25.57 -36.27 27.17
N GLY A 26 25.87 -36.38 25.88
CA GLY A 26 26.55 -37.46 25.17
C GLY A 26 25.47 -38.32 24.49
N LEU A 27 25.60 -38.57 23.17
CA LEU A 27 24.72 -39.33 22.25
C LEU A 27 23.78 -38.43 21.41
N ASP A 28 24.18 -37.96 20.22
CA ASP A 28 24.39 -38.72 18.97
C ASP A 28 23.17 -39.57 18.57
N ARG A 29 22.48 -39.12 17.50
CA ARG A 29 21.82 -39.95 16.46
C ARG A 29 21.13 -39.06 15.42
N ARG A 30 21.85 -38.80 14.32
CA ARG A 30 21.23 -38.65 12.99
C ARG A 30 20.79 -40.04 12.50
N PRO A 31 19.71 -40.11 11.73
CA PRO A 31 19.81 -40.66 10.37
C PRO A 31 18.88 -39.88 9.41
N ALA A 32 18.93 -39.99 8.10
CA ALA A 32 19.89 -40.42 7.12
C ALA A 32 19.33 -39.87 5.81
N LEU A 33 20.21 -39.37 4.94
CA LEU A 33 19.91 -39.13 3.54
C LEU A 33 19.45 -40.45 2.90
N ARG A 34 18.35 -40.42 2.15
CA ARG A 34 18.11 -41.36 1.07
C ARG A 34 18.10 -40.61 -0.25
N ALA A 35 19.13 -40.89 -1.03
CA ALA A 35 19.15 -40.73 -2.47
C ALA A 35 18.51 -41.95 -3.14
N SER A 36 17.77 -41.70 -4.21
CA SER A 36 17.54 -42.60 -5.35
C SER A 36 16.95 -41.71 -6.44
N ASP A 37 17.77 -41.17 -7.34
CA ASP A 37 18.29 -41.81 -8.56
C ASP A 37 17.21 -42.10 -9.61
N GLY A 38 17.47 -41.62 -10.83
CA GLY A 38 17.07 -42.34 -12.03
C GLY A 38 16.19 -41.61 -13.05
N ARG A 39 16.83 -41.35 -14.21
CA ARG A 39 16.30 -41.34 -15.60
C ARG A 39 15.80 -39.97 -16.09
N ARG A 40 16.63 -39.19 -16.80
CA ARG A 40 17.09 -39.34 -18.20
C ARG A 40 15.96 -39.66 -19.19
N GLY A 41 15.61 -38.65 -19.99
CA GLY A 41 14.88 -38.78 -21.25
C GLY A 41 15.35 -37.68 -22.22
N HIS A 42 16.34 -38.02 -23.05
CA HIS A 42 16.74 -37.25 -24.22
C HIS A 42 15.75 -37.49 -25.37
N HIS A 43 15.29 -36.43 -26.04
CA HIS A 43 14.99 -36.41 -27.48
C HIS A 43 15.11 -34.95 -27.96
N ARG A 44 16.26 -34.53 -28.50
CA ARG A 44 16.66 -34.54 -29.92
C ARG A 44 15.68 -33.85 -30.89
N HIS A 45 16.16 -32.70 -31.38
CA HIS A 45 16.14 -32.22 -32.77
C HIS A 45 14.81 -32.16 -33.54
N ARG A 46 14.41 -30.92 -33.88
CA ARG A 46 14.14 -30.57 -35.28
C ARG A 46 14.46 -29.10 -35.56
N LEU A 47 15.59 -28.90 -36.24
CA LEU A 47 15.89 -27.73 -37.06
C LEU A 47 15.23 -27.90 -38.44
N LEU A 48 15.16 -26.78 -39.18
CA LEU A 48 14.72 -26.58 -40.57
C LEU A 48 13.24 -26.13 -40.64
N ARG A 49 12.89 -24.98 -41.22
CA ARG A 49 13.40 -24.38 -42.47
C ARG A 49 13.17 -22.86 -42.50
N ALA A 50 14.18 -22.15 -43.01
CA ALA A 50 14.04 -20.83 -43.60
C ALA A 50 13.27 -20.91 -44.94
N ALA A 51 12.43 -19.91 -45.22
CA ALA A 51 11.91 -19.57 -46.55
C ALA A 51 11.54 -18.07 -46.52
N THR A 52 12.47 -17.22 -46.98
CA THR A 52 12.42 -16.49 -48.26
C THR A 52 11.43 -15.31 -48.29
N ARG A 53 12.03 -14.11 -48.22
CA ARG A 53 11.49 -12.82 -48.66
C ARG A 53 11.13 -12.87 -50.16
N PRO A 54 10.22 -11.98 -50.61
CA PRO A 54 10.45 -11.23 -51.83
C PRO A 54 10.66 -9.74 -51.51
N ALA A 55 11.68 -9.18 -52.15
CA ALA A 55 11.88 -7.75 -52.27
C ALA A 55 11.08 -7.25 -53.48
N HIS A 56 10.43 -6.08 -53.37
CA HIS A 56 10.39 -5.13 -54.47
C HIS A 56 10.02 -3.72 -53.97
N ARG A 57 10.94 -2.79 -54.30
CA ARG A 57 10.79 -1.38 -54.71
C ARG A 57 9.75 -0.54 -53.95
N GLY A 58 10.14 0.52 -53.25
CA GLY A 58 10.88 1.65 -53.81
C GLY A 58 9.87 2.74 -54.17
N GLY A 59 9.58 3.61 -53.21
CA GLY A 59 8.66 4.73 -53.34
C GLY A 59 8.86 5.69 -52.19
N THR A 60 9.79 6.62 -52.36
CA THR A 60 9.90 7.86 -51.59
C THR A 60 8.66 8.71 -51.86
N VAL A 61 7.94 9.09 -50.80
CA VAL A 61 7.07 10.27 -50.84
C VAL A 61 7.32 11.06 -49.57
N GLU A 62 7.66 12.32 -49.79
CA GLU A 62 7.92 13.36 -48.81
C GLU A 62 6.81 13.55 -47.78
N ALA A 63 7.24 14.09 -46.65
CA ALA A 63 6.42 14.66 -45.61
C ALA A 63 5.44 15.70 -46.15
N ALA A 64 4.16 15.55 -45.79
CA ALA A 64 3.20 16.64 -45.76
C ALA A 64 2.52 16.65 -44.39
N ALA A 65 2.56 17.84 -43.80
CA ALA A 65 2.02 18.21 -42.52
C ALA A 65 0.51 17.96 -42.40
N GLY A 66 0.01 17.93 -41.15
CA GLY A 66 -1.40 18.16 -40.86
C GLY A 66 -2.24 16.93 -40.54
N GLY A 67 -1.69 15.96 -39.79
CA GLY A 67 -2.48 14.89 -39.18
C GLY A 67 -3.12 15.36 -37.88
N GLN A 68 -4.23 16.09 -37.97
CA GLN A 68 -5.08 16.41 -36.83
C GLN A 68 -5.65 15.07 -36.32
N PHE A 69 -5.02 14.51 -35.28
CA PHE A 69 -5.59 13.39 -34.53
C PHE A 69 -6.91 13.88 -33.93
N ILE A 70 -7.99 13.67 -34.67
CA ILE A 70 -9.34 13.72 -34.13
C ILE A 70 -9.37 12.59 -33.10
N LEU A 71 -9.17 12.98 -31.84
CA LEU A 71 -9.68 12.24 -30.69
C LEU A 71 -11.17 12.04 -30.98
N SER A 72 -11.53 10.87 -31.50
CA SER A 72 -12.89 10.36 -31.44
C SER A 72 -13.21 10.23 -29.96
N ARG A 73 -13.73 11.34 -29.42
CA ARG A 73 -14.29 11.46 -28.09
C ARG A 73 -15.26 10.31 -27.95
N VAL A 74 -14.90 9.32 -27.15
CA VAL A 74 -15.80 8.24 -26.78
C VAL A 74 -16.99 8.93 -26.12
N GLU A 75 -18.11 9.00 -26.85
CA GLU A 75 -19.41 9.41 -26.34
C GLU A 75 -19.73 8.46 -25.17
N GLY A 76 -19.50 8.94 -23.95
CA GLY A 76 -19.40 8.13 -22.75
C GLY A 76 -18.45 8.68 -21.67
N SER A 77 -17.67 9.73 -21.97
CA SER A 77 -16.77 10.40 -20.99
C SER A 77 -17.46 11.31 -19.98
N ASP A 78 -18.75 11.62 -20.16
CA ASP A 78 -19.44 12.64 -19.39
C ASP A 78 -19.97 12.06 -18.08
N GLY A 79 -19.04 11.66 -17.21
CA GLY A 79 -19.39 11.11 -15.91
C GLY A 79 -18.24 10.37 -15.25
N VAL A 80 -18.44 10.05 -13.97
CA VAL A 80 -17.47 9.30 -13.16
C VAL A 80 -17.18 7.92 -13.75
N ALA A 81 -18.17 7.25 -14.35
CA ALA A 81 -17.99 5.95 -14.99
C ALA A 81 -17.09 6.00 -16.23
N GLY A 82 -17.22 7.05 -17.05
CA GLY A 82 -16.34 7.29 -18.18
C GLY A 82 -14.90 7.57 -17.74
N ARG A 83 -14.73 8.45 -16.75
CA ARG A 83 -13.42 8.76 -16.15
C ARG A 83 -12.76 7.54 -15.51
N TYR A 84 -13.53 6.71 -14.80
CA TYR A 84 -13.03 5.46 -14.21
C TYR A 84 -12.46 4.54 -15.29
N ARG A 85 -13.23 4.26 -16.35
CA ARG A 85 -12.81 3.36 -17.44
C ARG A 85 -11.58 3.90 -18.17
N ALA A 86 -11.54 5.20 -18.47
CA ALA A 86 -10.40 5.84 -19.10
C ALA A 86 -9.14 5.74 -18.22
N LEU A 87 -9.26 6.07 -16.93
CA LEU A 87 -8.16 5.97 -15.97
C LEU A 87 -7.66 4.54 -15.80
N ARG A 88 -8.57 3.56 -15.78
CA ARG A 88 -8.20 2.14 -15.70
C ARG A 88 -7.40 1.72 -16.94
N CYS A 89 -7.85 2.09 -18.14
CA CYS A 89 -7.14 1.84 -19.40
C CYS A 89 -5.74 2.46 -19.38
N ASP A 90 -5.65 3.74 -18.99
CA ASP A 90 -4.39 4.47 -18.86
C ASP A 90 -3.40 3.75 -17.94
N ILE A 91 -3.84 3.30 -16.76
CA ILE A 91 -2.98 2.60 -15.81
C ILE A 91 -2.53 1.26 -16.39
N ASP A 92 -3.42 0.53 -17.06
CA ASP A 92 -3.11 -0.76 -17.66
C ASP A 92 -2.07 -0.62 -18.78
N ASP A 93 -2.20 0.40 -19.62
CA ASP A 93 -1.24 0.68 -20.70
C ASP A 93 0.12 1.08 -20.16
N GLN A 94 0.16 1.90 -19.10
CA GLN A 94 1.43 2.22 -18.44
C GLN A 94 2.05 0.99 -17.77
N ALA A 95 1.26 0.11 -17.14
CA ALA A 95 1.76 -1.12 -16.55
C ALA A 95 2.41 -2.02 -17.62
N ARG A 96 1.74 -2.22 -18.77
CA ARG A 96 2.28 -2.97 -19.91
C ARG A 96 3.54 -2.33 -20.47
N LEU A 97 3.57 -1.00 -20.61
CA LEU A 97 4.72 -0.26 -21.12
C LEU A 97 5.99 -0.50 -20.28
N VAL A 98 5.84 -0.68 -18.96
CA VAL A 98 6.94 -0.98 -18.03
C VAL A 98 7.12 -2.48 -17.77
N GLY A 99 6.50 -3.35 -18.56
CA GLY A 99 6.65 -4.80 -18.49
C GLY A 99 5.98 -5.45 -17.28
N ARG A 100 4.92 -4.84 -16.73
CA ARG A 100 4.18 -5.34 -15.56
C ARG A 100 2.77 -5.78 -15.94
N ASP A 101 2.23 -6.72 -15.17
CA ASP A 101 0.83 -7.14 -15.28
C ASP A 101 -0.11 -6.04 -14.74
N PRO A 102 -1.03 -5.50 -15.57
CA PRO A 102 -2.05 -4.54 -15.13
C PRO A 102 -2.88 -5.00 -13.93
N ALA A 103 -3.16 -6.31 -13.81
CA ALA A 103 -3.96 -6.85 -12.72
C ALA A 103 -3.26 -6.70 -11.35
N GLY A 104 -1.95 -6.48 -11.34
CA GLY A 104 -1.16 -6.22 -10.14
C GLY A 104 -1.29 -4.80 -9.59
N ILE A 105 -2.09 -3.91 -10.20
CA ILE A 105 -2.23 -2.51 -9.79
C ILE A 105 -3.68 -2.18 -9.42
N THR A 106 -3.93 -2.06 -8.12
CA THR A 106 -5.22 -1.64 -7.57
C THR A 106 -5.43 -0.13 -7.74
N LEU A 107 -6.62 0.28 -8.16
CA LEU A 107 -7.04 1.68 -8.21
C LEU A 107 -7.97 1.94 -7.03
N VAL A 108 -7.51 2.74 -6.07
CA VAL A 108 -8.32 3.19 -4.93
C VAL A 108 -8.91 4.56 -5.24
N GLY A 109 -10.23 4.66 -5.32
CA GLY A 109 -10.91 5.93 -5.50
C GLY A 109 -10.93 6.73 -4.20
N ILE A 110 -10.47 7.98 -4.20
CA ILE A 110 -10.45 8.82 -2.99
C ILE A 110 -11.75 9.62 -2.88
N GLY A 111 -12.68 9.12 -2.07
CA GLY A 111 -14.08 9.57 -1.98
C GLY A 111 -14.33 10.81 -1.12
N LYS A 112 -13.30 11.37 -0.46
CA LYS A 112 -13.48 12.51 0.45
C LYS A 112 -14.19 13.68 -0.24
N ARG A 113 -15.24 14.19 0.40
CA ARG A 113 -16.12 15.26 -0.07
C ARG A 113 -16.91 14.94 -1.35
N GLN A 114 -17.00 13.68 -1.75
CA GLN A 114 -17.85 13.23 -2.86
C GLN A 114 -19.19 12.72 -2.34
N SER A 115 -20.24 12.98 -3.13
CA SER A 115 -21.59 12.48 -2.82
C SER A 115 -21.67 10.96 -2.91
N ALA A 116 -22.58 10.34 -2.16
CA ALA A 116 -22.82 8.90 -2.24
C ALA A 116 -23.24 8.48 -3.65
N LYS A 117 -24.05 9.29 -4.35
CA LYS A 117 -24.46 9.05 -5.74
C LYS A 117 -23.25 8.97 -6.69
N THR A 118 -22.32 9.92 -6.58
CA THR A 118 -21.10 9.95 -7.42
C THR A 118 -20.23 8.72 -7.16
N ILE A 119 -20.08 8.31 -5.90
CA ILE A 119 -19.29 7.13 -5.55
C ILE A 119 -19.96 5.84 -5.99
N ALA A 120 -21.27 5.69 -5.81
CA ALA A 120 -22.04 4.53 -6.28
C ALA A 120 -21.87 4.33 -7.78
N ALA A 121 -21.97 5.41 -8.58
CA ALA A 121 -21.74 5.34 -10.02
C ALA A 121 -20.29 4.95 -10.40
N ALA A 122 -19.29 5.22 -9.56
CA ALA A 122 -17.93 4.72 -9.77
C ALA A 122 -17.81 3.22 -9.46
N ILE A 123 -18.48 2.76 -8.40
CA ILE A 123 -18.52 1.34 -8.01
C ILE A 123 -19.22 0.52 -9.09
N GLU A 124 -20.35 1.00 -9.59
CA GLU A 124 -21.08 0.39 -10.72
C GLU A 124 -20.23 0.32 -12.00
N ALA A 125 -19.28 1.25 -12.18
CA ALA A 125 -18.35 1.23 -13.30
C ALA A 125 -17.17 0.25 -13.12
N GLY A 126 -17.01 -0.35 -11.93
CA GLY A 126 -15.99 -1.35 -11.61
C GLY A 126 -15.06 -0.98 -10.45
N LEU A 127 -15.22 0.18 -9.81
CA LEU A 127 -14.38 0.56 -8.68
C LEU A 127 -14.62 -0.38 -7.47
N SER A 128 -13.61 -1.19 -7.12
CA SER A 128 -13.67 -2.14 -6.01
C SER A 128 -13.13 -1.60 -4.69
N ASP A 129 -12.32 -0.52 -4.73
CA ASP A 129 -11.59 0.00 -3.59
C ASP A 129 -11.82 1.50 -3.42
N LEU A 130 -12.25 1.90 -2.22
CA LEU A 130 -12.60 3.27 -1.88
C LEU A 130 -11.85 3.74 -0.64
N GLY A 131 -11.14 4.86 -0.77
CA GLY A 131 -10.37 5.50 0.28
C GLY A 131 -11.08 6.72 0.87
N GLU A 132 -11.11 6.82 2.20
CA GLU A 132 -11.58 8.00 2.94
C GLU A 132 -10.55 8.51 3.94
N SER A 133 -10.51 9.84 4.10
CA SER A 133 -9.60 10.49 5.05
C SER A 133 -10.27 10.82 6.38
N TYR A 134 -11.60 10.86 6.44
CA TYR A 134 -12.35 11.28 7.62
C TYR A 134 -13.33 10.19 8.06
N ALA A 135 -13.07 9.57 9.22
CA ALA A 135 -13.89 8.45 9.70
C ALA A 135 -15.37 8.82 9.91
N GLN A 136 -15.65 10.06 10.34
CA GLN A 136 -17.04 10.55 10.50
C GLN A 136 -17.77 10.68 9.15
N GLU A 137 -17.07 11.11 8.11
CA GLU A 137 -17.65 11.19 6.76
C GLU A 137 -17.94 9.77 6.24
N ALA A 138 -16.99 8.86 6.40
CA ALA A 138 -17.13 7.45 6.05
C ALA A 138 -18.30 6.78 6.78
N GLN A 139 -18.47 7.03 8.08
CA GLN A 139 -19.56 6.47 8.89
C GLN A 139 -20.95 6.83 8.36
N ARG A 140 -21.12 8.06 7.86
CA ARG A 140 -22.38 8.51 7.27
C ARG A 140 -22.57 7.97 5.85
N LYS A 141 -21.48 7.80 5.10
CA LYS A 141 -21.51 7.52 3.67
C LYS A 141 -21.61 6.04 3.34
N PHE A 142 -20.77 5.21 3.96
CA PHE A 142 -20.62 3.81 3.59
C PHE A 142 -21.87 2.94 3.73
N PRO A 143 -22.78 3.15 4.71
CA PRO A 143 -24.01 2.35 4.78
C PRO A 143 -24.93 2.48 3.55
N SER A 144 -24.81 3.58 2.80
CA SER A 144 -25.62 3.85 1.61
C SER A 144 -24.98 3.41 0.29
N LEU A 145 -23.75 2.90 0.33
CA LEU A 145 -22.99 2.54 -0.87
C LEU A 145 -23.08 1.03 -1.17
N PRO A 146 -22.98 0.64 -2.46
CA PRO A 146 -22.75 -0.76 -2.81
C PRO A 146 -21.48 -1.32 -2.14
N PRO A 147 -21.36 -2.66 -2.00
CA PRO A 147 -20.17 -3.29 -1.43
C PRO A 147 -18.88 -2.82 -2.11
N VAL A 148 -17.92 -2.40 -1.29
CA VAL A 148 -16.63 -1.88 -1.72
C VAL A 148 -15.61 -2.12 -0.60
N ARG A 149 -14.35 -2.36 -0.95
CA ARG A 149 -13.26 -2.46 0.03
C ARG A 149 -12.90 -1.07 0.52
N LYS A 150 -12.92 -0.86 1.83
CA LYS A 150 -12.80 0.44 2.47
C LYS A 150 -11.39 0.67 3.00
N HIS A 151 -10.74 1.72 2.54
CA HIS A 151 -9.39 2.10 2.95
C HIS A 151 -9.42 3.39 3.78
N PHE A 152 -8.84 3.36 4.97
CA PHE A 152 -8.53 4.59 5.69
C PHE A 152 -7.18 5.11 5.22
N VAL A 153 -7.18 6.33 4.68
CA VAL A 153 -5.97 6.98 4.11
C VAL A 153 -5.69 8.34 4.77
N GLY A 154 -6.46 8.71 5.79
CA GLY A 154 -6.28 9.95 6.54
C GLY A 154 -5.21 9.83 7.62
N HIS A 155 -4.82 10.94 8.25
CA HIS A 155 -3.93 10.86 9.40
C HIS A 155 -4.62 10.14 10.57
N LEU A 156 -3.94 9.13 11.12
CA LEU A 156 -4.48 8.30 12.19
C LEU A 156 -4.29 8.96 13.57
N GLN A 157 -5.42 9.34 14.16
CA GLN A 157 -5.48 9.84 15.53
C GLN A 157 -5.82 8.69 16.48
N THR A 158 -5.06 8.52 17.56
CA THR A 158 -5.21 7.39 18.49
C THR A 158 -6.58 7.34 19.16
N ASN A 159 -7.23 8.49 19.36
CA ASN A 159 -8.59 8.57 19.91
C ASN A 159 -9.70 8.20 18.91
N LYS A 160 -9.37 7.96 17.64
CA LYS A 160 -10.32 7.58 16.58
C LYS A 160 -10.16 6.15 16.10
N VAL A 161 -9.19 5.39 16.62
CA VAL A 161 -8.89 4.02 16.18
C VAL A 161 -10.10 3.10 16.26
N LYS A 162 -10.91 3.15 17.34
CA LYS A 162 -12.10 2.32 17.48
C LYS A 162 -13.10 2.54 16.33
N THR A 163 -13.34 3.80 15.98
CA THR A 163 -14.18 4.16 14.83
C THR A 163 -13.56 3.71 13.51
N VAL A 164 -12.25 3.86 13.34
CA VAL A 164 -11.56 3.45 12.12
C VAL A 164 -11.66 1.93 11.92
N VAL A 165 -11.33 1.13 12.93
CA VAL A 165 -11.34 -0.33 12.88
C VAL A 165 -12.73 -0.88 12.57
N ALA A 166 -13.78 -0.29 13.15
CA ALA A 166 -15.16 -0.70 12.93
C ALA A 166 -15.65 -0.45 11.49
N ILE A 167 -15.06 0.53 10.78
CA ILE A 167 -15.56 0.99 9.48
C ILE A 167 -14.71 0.47 8.32
N PHE A 168 -13.39 0.42 8.48
CA PHE A 168 -12.44 0.25 7.38
C PHE A 168 -11.81 -1.14 7.34
N ASP A 169 -11.56 -1.64 6.14
CA ASP A 169 -10.96 -2.95 5.88
C ASP A 169 -9.44 -2.89 5.82
N VAL A 170 -8.88 -1.72 5.52
CA VAL A 170 -7.43 -1.48 5.44
C VAL A 170 -7.11 -0.12 6.03
N VAL A 171 -6.04 0.00 6.80
CA VAL A 171 -5.49 1.29 7.25
C VAL A 171 -4.13 1.53 6.63
N GLN A 172 -4.02 2.57 5.78
CA GLN A 172 -2.80 2.82 5.03
C GLN A 172 -1.83 3.81 5.69
N SER A 173 -2.21 4.37 6.84
CA SER A 173 -1.62 5.59 7.40
C SER A 173 -0.91 5.37 8.75
N VAL A 174 -0.35 4.18 8.99
CA VAL A 174 0.32 3.88 10.26
C VAL A 174 1.75 4.41 10.21
N ASP A 175 2.06 5.44 10.99
CA ASP A 175 3.36 6.14 10.94
C ASP A 175 4.18 6.07 12.23
N ARG A 176 3.62 5.49 13.31
CA ARG A 176 4.27 5.42 14.63
C ARG A 176 3.75 4.28 15.50
N THR A 177 4.62 3.77 16.38
CA THR A 177 4.34 2.65 17.29
C THR A 177 3.06 2.84 18.09
N ARG A 178 2.87 4.01 18.71
CA ARG A 178 1.67 4.29 19.52
C ARG A 178 0.37 4.15 18.74
N ALA A 179 0.37 4.51 17.45
CA ALA A 179 -0.81 4.39 16.61
C ALA A 179 -1.08 2.93 16.21
N GLY A 180 -0.02 2.16 15.92
CA GLY A 180 -0.10 0.72 15.66
C GLY A 180 -0.66 -0.06 16.85
N ILE A 181 -0.11 0.12 18.05
CA ILE A 181 -0.60 -0.54 19.27
C ILE A 181 -2.08 -0.20 19.53
N ALA A 182 -2.46 1.08 19.37
CA ALA A 182 -3.84 1.50 19.56
C ALA A 182 -4.80 0.87 18.54
N LEU A 183 -4.37 0.69 17.28
CA LEU A 183 -5.15 -0.04 16.27
C LEU A 183 -5.29 -1.51 16.62
N SER A 184 -4.19 -2.17 17.01
CA SER A 184 -4.17 -3.58 17.39
C SER A 184 -5.16 -3.87 18.51
N ASN A 185 -5.11 -3.10 19.59
CA ASN A 185 -6.05 -3.23 20.71
C ASN A 185 -7.50 -3.08 20.25
N ALA A 186 -7.79 -2.07 19.42
CA ALA A 186 -9.15 -1.86 18.91
C ALA A 186 -9.62 -2.96 17.93
N ALA A 187 -8.70 -3.55 17.15
CA ALA A 187 -8.98 -4.67 16.25
C ALA A 187 -9.32 -5.94 17.04
N LEU A 188 -8.56 -6.22 18.10
CA LEU A 188 -8.80 -7.35 19.00
C LEU A 188 -10.11 -7.24 19.76
N GLU A 189 -10.47 -6.04 20.22
CA GLU A 189 -11.75 -5.77 20.90
C GLU A 189 -12.97 -6.24 20.06
N ILE A 190 -12.86 -6.24 18.72
CA ILE A 190 -13.94 -6.66 17.82
C ILE A 190 -13.63 -7.97 17.06
N GLY A 191 -12.56 -8.68 17.43
CA GLY A 191 -12.17 -9.94 16.78
C GLY A 191 -11.77 -9.80 15.31
N LYS A 192 -11.22 -8.65 14.90
CA LYS A 192 -10.82 -8.36 13.52
C LYS A 192 -9.31 -8.51 13.35
N GLU A 193 -8.89 -9.18 12.28
CA GLU A 193 -7.52 -9.03 11.75
C GLU A 193 -7.53 -7.89 10.72
N LEU A 194 -6.74 -6.84 10.97
CA LEU A 194 -6.75 -5.61 10.18
C LEU A 194 -5.48 -5.49 9.32
N PRO A 195 -5.62 -5.55 7.98
CA PRO A 195 -4.59 -5.10 7.06
C PRO A 195 -4.13 -3.67 7.33
N VAL A 196 -2.82 -3.48 7.43
CA VAL A 196 -2.20 -2.15 7.60
C VAL A 196 -1.04 -1.94 6.64
N LEU A 197 -0.84 -0.68 6.25
CA LEU A 197 0.38 -0.21 5.59
C LEU A 197 1.12 0.77 6.49
N LEU A 198 2.45 0.68 6.45
CA LEU A 198 3.33 1.64 7.10
C LEU A 198 3.47 2.87 6.19
N GLN A 199 3.04 4.04 6.69
CA GLN A 199 3.19 5.30 5.97
C GLN A 199 4.63 5.81 6.11
N LEU A 200 5.33 5.95 4.98
CA LEU A 200 6.66 6.52 4.89
C LEU A 200 6.59 8.01 4.60
N ASN A 201 7.52 8.76 5.19
CA ASN A 201 7.80 10.13 4.78
C ASN A 201 8.97 10.16 3.79
N VAL A 202 8.65 10.24 2.49
CA VAL A 202 9.63 10.33 1.39
C VAL A 202 9.67 11.72 0.75
N SER A 203 9.00 12.70 1.35
CA SER A 203 8.84 14.04 0.80
C SER A 203 9.01 15.11 1.88
N PRO A 204 9.83 16.15 1.65
CA PRO A 204 9.93 17.26 2.60
C PRO A 204 8.63 18.05 2.77
N SER A 205 7.66 17.92 1.84
CA SER A 205 6.36 18.58 1.95
C SER A 205 5.39 17.85 2.89
N GLU A 206 5.69 16.60 3.27
CA GLU A 206 4.80 15.78 4.09
C GLU A 206 5.12 15.93 5.58
N ARG A 207 4.07 16.18 6.37
CA ARG A 207 4.17 16.34 7.82
C ARG A 207 4.08 15.03 8.60
N PHE A 208 3.60 13.97 7.94
CA PHE A 208 3.31 12.68 8.55
C PHE A 208 4.09 11.58 7.83
N GLY A 209 4.22 10.44 8.50
CA GLY A 209 4.98 9.30 8.00
C GLY A 209 6.27 9.06 8.77
N CYS A 210 6.64 7.79 8.82
CA CYS A 210 7.88 7.31 9.40
C CYS A 210 9.04 7.60 8.43
N PRO A 211 10.18 8.16 8.91
CA PRO A 211 11.37 8.27 8.09
C PRO A 211 11.80 6.89 7.55
N PRO A 212 12.24 6.77 6.28
CA PRO A 212 12.69 5.50 5.72
C PRO A 212 13.83 4.81 6.50
N GLY A 213 14.63 5.58 7.24
CA GLY A 213 15.67 5.05 8.13
C GLY A 213 15.12 4.36 9.38
N ASP A 214 13.92 4.72 9.83
CA ASP A 214 13.26 4.17 11.02
C ASP A 214 12.23 3.05 10.69
N ALA A 215 11.97 2.84 9.40
CA ALA A 215 10.86 2.01 8.92
C ALA A 215 10.97 0.53 9.31
N GLU A 216 12.18 -0.04 9.32
CA GLU A 216 12.38 -1.45 9.70
C GLU A 216 11.97 -1.71 11.15
N ARG A 217 12.46 -0.86 12.08
CA ARG A 217 12.10 -0.94 13.50
C ARG A 217 10.60 -0.79 13.74
N LEU A 218 9.96 0.15 13.04
CA LEU A 218 8.51 0.30 13.15
C LEU A 218 7.78 -0.92 12.57
N ALA A 219 8.22 -1.44 11.41
CA ALA A 219 7.63 -2.61 10.79
C ALA A 219 7.73 -3.86 11.68
N GLU A 220 8.88 -4.10 12.31
CA GLU A 220 9.06 -5.16 13.32
C GLU A 220 8.02 -5.02 14.44
N THR A 221 7.92 -3.82 15.02
CA THR A 221 6.94 -3.55 16.07
C THR A 221 5.50 -3.84 15.60
N LEU A 222 5.14 -3.45 14.37
CA LEU A 222 3.81 -3.68 13.81
C LEU A 222 3.51 -5.15 13.54
N LYS A 223 4.50 -5.94 13.11
CA LYS A 223 4.36 -7.39 12.88
C LYS A 223 4.13 -8.17 14.18
N GLU A 224 4.63 -7.66 15.30
CA GLU A 224 4.40 -8.26 16.62
C GLU A 224 3.00 -7.96 17.19
N GLN A 225 2.24 -7.03 16.59
CA GLN A 225 0.94 -6.64 17.11
C GLN A 225 -0.15 -7.63 16.70
N PRO A 226 -0.79 -8.33 17.67
CA PRO A 226 -1.90 -9.22 17.35
C PRO A 226 -3.08 -8.45 16.74
N GLY A 227 -3.79 -9.07 15.81
CA GLY A 227 -4.90 -8.43 15.10
C GLY A 227 -4.49 -7.41 14.04
N LEU A 228 -3.19 -7.17 13.80
CA LEU A 228 -2.70 -6.43 12.64
C LEU A 228 -2.00 -7.36 11.66
N ARG A 229 -2.16 -7.07 10.36
CA ARG A 229 -1.41 -7.72 9.29
C ARG A 229 -0.72 -6.66 8.45
N LEU A 230 0.60 -6.54 8.59
CA LEU A 230 1.40 -5.58 7.82
C LEU A 230 1.53 -6.07 6.37
N GLU A 231 0.85 -5.40 5.43
CA GLU A 231 0.81 -5.79 4.01
C GLU A 231 1.82 -5.03 3.13
N GLY A 232 2.42 -3.96 3.65
CA GLY A 232 3.47 -3.22 2.96
C GLY A 232 3.55 -1.74 3.39
N VAL A 233 3.82 -0.85 2.43
CA VAL A 233 4.06 0.57 2.68
C VAL A 233 3.12 1.47 1.88
N MET A 234 2.92 2.67 2.40
CA MET A 234 2.25 3.77 1.72
C MET A 234 3.16 5.00 1.74
N ALA A 235 3.19 5.76 0.65
CA ALA A 235 3.86 7.06 0.63
C ALA A 235 3.13 8.07 -0.26
N ILE A 236 3.37 9.35 0.01
CA ILE A 236 2.93 10.48 -0.81
C ILE A 236 4.19 11.13 -1.39
N GLY A 237 4.19 11.35 -2.71
CA GLY A 237 5.31 11.96 -3.42
C GLY A 237 5.47 13.46 -3.11
N PRO A 238 6.62 14.05 -3.46
CA PRO A 238 6.83 15.48 -3.31
C PRO A 238 5.92 16.32 -4.20
N LEU A 239 5.44 17.45 -3.65
CA LEU A 239 4.69 18.43 -4.42
C LEU A 239 5.64 19.27 -5.28
N THR A 240 6.01 18.74 -6.44
CA THR A 240 6.93 19.37 -7.40
C THR A 240 6.54 19.01 -8.83
N ALA A 241 7.00 19.81 -9.80
CA ALA A 241 6.89 19.47 -11.23
C ALA A 241 8.04 18.55 -11.71
N ASP A 242 9.10 18.40 -10.91
CA ASP A 242 10.24 17.54 -11.22
C ASP A 242 9.83 16.05 -11.13
N ARG A 243 9.64 15.44 -12.31
CA ARG A 243 9.25 14.04 -12.44
C ARG A 243 10.32 13.07 -11.94
N ASP A 244 11.59 13.42 -12.06
CA ASP A 244 12.67 12.58 -11.58
C ASP A 244 12.75 12.62 -10.05
N ALA A 245 12.48 13.77 -9.43
CA ALA A 245 12.37 13.86 -7.97
C ALA A 245 11.22 13.01 -7.42
N ILE A 246 10.05 13.04 -8.08
CA ILE A 246 8.91 12.18 -7.73
C ILE A 246 9.29 10.70 -7.86
N LEU A 247 9.88 10.31 -9.00
CA LEU A 247 10.30 8.93 -9.24
C LEU A 247 11.30 8.45 -8.18
N ARG A 248 12.34 9.23 -7.88
CA ARG A 248 13.32 8.90 -6.83
C ARG A 248 12.68 8.71 -5.45
N ALA A 249 11.70 9.54 -5.10
CA ALA A 249 10.98 9.41 -3.83
C ALA A 249 10.16 8.10 -3.78
N PHE A 250 9.55 7.70 -4.88
CA PHE A 250 8.81 6.43 -4.97
C PHE A 250 9.72 5.22 -5.01
N GLU A 251 10.87 5.29 -5.68
CA GLU A 251 11.90 4.23 -5.61
C GLU A 251 12.44 4.05 -4.19
N LEU A 252 12.57 5.13 -3.41
CA LEU A 252 12.93 5.04 -1.99
C LEU A 252 11.86 4.29 -1.17
N ALA A 253 10.58 4.53 -1.45
CA ALA A 253 9.49 3.77 -0.84
C ALA A 253 9.54 2.28 -1.23
N ALA A 254 9.79 1.97 -2.52
CA ALA A 254 9.92 0.61 -3.01
C ALA A 254 11.12 -0.14 -2.39
N LYS A 255 12.28 0.51 -2.30
CA LYS A 255 13.48 -0.03 -1.62
C LYS A 255 13.22 -0.27 -0.13
N THR A 256 12.43 0.60 0.50
CA THR A 256 12.05 0.43 1.91
C THR A 256 11.09 -0.74 2.09
N LEU A 257 10.10 -0.90 1.19
CA LEU A 257 9.24 -2.09 1.17
C LEU A 257 10.05 -3.39 1.05
N ALA A 258 11.05 -3.42 0.17
CA ALA A 258 11.90 -4.59 -0.01
C ALA A 258 12.66 -4.99 1.28
N ARG A 259 13.06 -4.02 2.11
CA ARG A 259 13.71 -4.28 3.41
C ARG A 259 12.72 -4.77 4.46
N ILE A 260 11.53 -4.16 4.55
CA ILE A 260 10.54 -4.53 5.57
C ILE A 260 9.73 -5.77 5.21
N GLY A 261 9.64 -6.14 3.93
CA GLY A 261 8.75 -7.19 3.41
C GLY A 261 7.29 -6.75 3.27
N GLY A 262 6.53 -7.52 2.48
CA GLY A 262 5.15 -7.21 2.11
C GLY A 262 4.99 -7.13 0.58
N SER A 263 3.75 -6.99 0.12
CA SER A 263 3.40 -6.98 -1.31
C SER A 263 2.74 -5.68 -1.77
N THR A 264 2.33 -4.83 -0.83
CA THR A 264 1.60 -3.60 -1.15
C THR A 264 2.51 -2.38 -1.14
N LEU A 265 2.62 -1.72 -2.29
CA LEU A 265 3.29 -0.44 -2.46
C LEU A 265 2.24 0.59 -2.89
N SER A 266 1.65 1.25 -1.90
CA SER A 266 0.61 2.26 -2.11
C SER A 266 1.24 3.64 -2.35
N ILE A 267 1.39 4.01 -3.61
CA ILE A 267 1.99 5.27 -4.06
C ILE A 267 1.36 5.73 -5.36
N GLY A 268 1.41 7.04 -5.61
CA GLY A 268 0.81 7.65 -6.80
C GLY A 268 -0.63 8.12 -6.56
N MET A 269 -0.88 9.34 -7.01
CA MET A 269 -2.13 10.08 -7.01
C MET A 269 -2.41 10.63 -8.41
N SER A 270 -3.46 11.44 -8.55
CA SER A 270 -3.90 12.03 -9.82
C SER A 270 -2.77 12.61 -10.69
N GLY A 271 -1.77 13.25 -10.05
CA GLY A 271 -0.72 14.00 -10.75
C GLY A 271 0.55 13.20 -11.06
N ASP A 272 0.76 12.05 -10.41
CA ASP A 272 2.06 11.36 -10.34
C ASP A 272 1.96 9.82 -10.37
N TRP A 273 0.78 9.27 -10.67
CA TRP A 273 0.59 7.82 -10.73
C TRP A 273 1.44 7.16 -11.84
N ARG A 274 1.82 7.88 -12.90
CA ARG A 274 2.67 7.34 -13.98
C ARG A 274 4.07 7.04 -13.48
N GLU A 275 4.67 7.97 -12.74
CA GLU A 275 5.94 7.78 -12.05
C GLU A 275 5.83 6.68 -11.00
N ALA A 276 4.70 6.61 -10.29
CA ALA A 276 4.44 5.55 -9.31
C ALA A 276 4.39 4.15 -9.95
N VAL A 277 3.73 3.98 -11.10
CA VAL A 277 3.68 2.71 -11.84
C VAL A 277 5.07 2.28 -12.30
N ARG A 278 5.89 3.23 -12.80
CA ARG A 278 7.30 3.01 -13.15
C ARG A 278 8.13 2.57 -11.93
N ALA A 279 7.88 3.17 -10.77
CA ALA A 279 8.54 2.83 -9.51
C ALA A 279 8.07 1.50 -8.89
N GLY A 280 7.11 0.80 -9.49
CA GLY A 280 6.62 -0.49 -8.99
C GLY A 280 5.34 -0.42 -8.15
N SER A 281 4.58 0.68 -8.17
CA SER A 281 3.31 0.80 -7.44
C SER A 281 2.39 -0.41 -7.66
N THR A 282 1.83 -0.96 -6.60
CA THR A 282 0.78 -1.99 -6.68
C THR A 282 -0.59 -1.42 -6.31
N MET A 283 -0.64 -0.15 -5.91
CA MET A 283 -1.86 0.54 -5.53
C MET A 283 -1.72 2.04 -5.74
N VAL A 284 -2.58 2.61 -6.59
CA VAL A 284 -2.66 4.06 -6.85
C VAL A 284 -3.94 4.65 -6.24
N ARG A 285 -3.87 5.90 -5.76
CA ARG A 285 -4.93 6.56 -4.98
C ARG A 285 -5.45 7.79 -5.73
N ILE A 286 -6.55 7.66 -6.46
CA ILE A 286 -7.00 8.68 -7.40
C ILE A 286 -8.28 9.37 -6.92
N GLY A 287 -8.22 10.70 -6.78
CA GLY A 287 -9.34 11.53 -6.37
C GLY A 287 -9.86 12.38 -7.52
N GLU A 288 -9.19 13.51 -7.77
CA GLU A 288 -9.63 14.52 -8.73
C GLU A 288 -9.79 14.00 -10.17
N SER A 289 -8.86 13.21 -10.69
CA SER A 289 -8.97 12.67 -12.05
C SER A 289 -10.12 11.66 -12.19
N LEU A 290 -10.59 11.06 -11.08
CA LEU A 290 -11.70 10.11 -11.08
C LEU A 290 -13.04 10.82 -10.85
N PHE A 291 -13.15 11.63 -9.80
CA PHE A 291 -14.41 12.23 -9.39
C PHE A 291 -14.66 13.62 -9.97
N GLY A 292 -13.64 14.26 -10.56
CA GLY A 292 -13.69 15.64 -11.03
C GLY A 292 -13.41 16.64 -9.90
N SER A 293 -13.49 17.93 -10.23
CA SER A 293 -13.33 19.01 -9.27
C SER A 293 -14.36 18.91 -8.15
N ARG A 294 -13.95 19.25 -6.93
CA ARG A 294 -14.78 19.13 -5.72
C ARG A 294 -15.95 20.13 -5.81
N PRO A 295 -17.17 19.77 -5.37
CA PRO A 295 -18.19 20.77 -5.10
C PRO A 295 -17.63 21.80 -4.10
N ALA A 296 -17.93 23.08 -4.32
CA ALA A 296 -17.54 24.15 -3.41
C ALA A 296 -18.01 23.81 -1.99
N LYS A 297 -17.23 24.21 -0.99
CA LYS A 297 -17.59 24.02 0.42
C LYS A 297 -18.96 24.69 0.62
N GLU A 298 -20.01 23.93 0.89
CA GLU A 298 -21.23 24.53 1.45
C GLU A 298 -20.81 25.14 2.78
N VAL A 299 -20.88 26.46 2.84
CA VAL A 299 -20.70 27.23 4.06
C VAL A 299 -21.99 27.01 4.85
N GLY A 300 -21.96 26.00 5.73
CA GLY A 300 -22.94 25.82 6.79
C GLY A 300 -22.59 26.66 8.00
#